data_AF-A0A9K3NVS6-F1
#
_entry.id   AF-A0A9K3NVS6-F1
#
_cell.length_a   1.000
_cell.length_b   1.000
_cell.length_c   1.000
_cell.angle_alpha   90.00
_cell.angle_beta   90.00
_cell.angle_gamma   90.00
#
_symmetry.space_group_name_H-M   'P 1'
#
loop_
_entity.id
_entity.type
_entity.pdbx_description
1 polymer ?
#
loop_
_entity_poly.entity_id
_entity_poly.type
_entity_poly.pdbx_seq_one_letter_code
_entity_poly.pdbx_strand_id
1 'polypeptide(L)'
;MLAGTLGYMAPECVVTGKGSKESDVFSFGVVALEIACGRKPIDYNAQESQQRLVEWVWELYGTGKLLDAVDPRLGSDFEEEEIKQLMIIGLWCQHPDLKLRPTMRQVIQVLNSEASLPVLSSKMPVASYSTPSMPLLFGVASLAQNQSPEQ
;
A
#
# COMPACT_ATOMS: atom_id res chain seq x y z
N MET A 1 2.31 -2.27 -22.71
CA MET A 1 2.60 -1.02 -21.97
C MET A 1 1.86 -1.12 -20.64
N LEU A 2 2.55 -0.99 -19.52
CA LEU A 2 1.91 -0.88 -18.22
C LEU A 2 1.32 0.53 -18.09
N ALA A 3 0.04 0.64 -17.74
CA ALA A 3 -0.65 1.90 -17.50
C ALA A 3 -1.27 1.88 -16.10
N GLY A 4 -1.13 2.98 -15.36
CA GLY A 4 -1.69 3.13 -14.02
C GLY A 4 -1.20 4.41 -13.34
N THR A 5 -1.88 4.81 -12.27
CA THR A 5 -1.56 6.02 -11.52
C THR A 5 -0.77 5.65 -10.27
N LEU A 6 0.43 6.22 -10.13
CA LEU A 6 1.29 6.00 -8.96
C LEU A 6 0.52 6.30 -7.66
N GLY A 7 0.65 5.42 -6.67
CA GLY A 7 -0.07 5.50 -5.40
C GLY A 7 -1.36 4.68 -5.34
N TYR A 8 -1.97 4.36 -6.49
CA TYR A 8 -3.18 3.52 -6.58
C TYR A 8 -2.89 2.11 -7.08
N MET A 9 -1.75 1.91 -7.75
CA MET A 9 -1.43 0.64 -8.38
C MET A 9 -1.13 -0.45 -7.35
N ALA A 10 -1.86 -1.56 -7.50
CA ALA A 10 -1.56 -2.77 -6.77
C ALA A 10 -0.15 -3.30 -7.10
N PRO A 11 0.54 -3.91 -6.12
CA PRO A 11 1.91 -4.34 -6.29
C PRO A 11 2.13 -5.32 -7.45
N GLU A 12 1.20 -6.25 -7.65
CA GLU A 12 1.24 -7.20 -8.76
C GLU A 12 1.05 -6.54 -10.12
N CYS A 13 0.34 -5.41 -10.20
CA CYS A 13 0.19 -4.68 -11.47
C CYS A 13 1.53 -4.11 -11.90
N VAL A 14 2.31 -3.58 -10.96
CA VAL A 14 3.66 -3.04 -11.23
C VAL A 14 4.59 -4.13 -11.76
N VAL A 15 4.51 -5.33 -11.20
CA VAL A 15 5.38 -6.46 -11.58
C VAL A 15 4.92 -7.12 -12.88
N THR A 16 3.62 -7.38 -13.04
CA THR A 16 3.10 -8.24 -14.11
C THR A 16 2.54 -7.48 -15.31
N GLY A 17 2.23 -6.19 -15.16
CA GLY A 17 1.56 -5.42 -16.21
C GLY A 17 0.06 -5.68 -16.33
N LYS A 18 -0.53 -6.52 -15.48
CA LYS A 18 -1.92 -7.00 -15.63
C LYS A 18 -2.80 -6.50 -14.49
N GLY A 19 -3.94 -5.92 -14.85
CA GLY A 19 -5.02 -5.62 -13.91
C GLY A 19 -5.90 -6.84 -13.64
N SER A 20 -6.54 -6.86 -12.48
CA SER A 20 -7.50 -7.86 -12.05
C SER A 20 -8.57 -7.23 -11.15
N LYS A 21 -9.60 -7.99 -10.78
CA LYS A 21 -10.61 -7.52 -9.82
C LYS A 21 -9.99 -7.15 -8.48
N GLU A 22 -8.97 -7.89 -8.07
CA GLU A 22 -8.24 -7.69 -6.81
C GLU A 22 -7.35 -6.44 -6.87
N SER A 23 -6.81 -6.08 -8.04
CA SER A 23 -6.10 -4.81 -8.21
C SER A 23 -7.03 -3.61 -8.19
N ASP A 24 -8.27 -3.77 -8.68
CA ASP A 24 -9.30 -2.74 -8.57
C ASP A 24 -9.72 -2.54 -7.10
N VAL A 25 -9.87 -3.64 -6.34
CA VAL A 25 -10.11 -3.59 -4.88
C VAL A 25 -8.98 -2.84 -4.16
N PHE A 26 -7.73 -3.12 -4.52
CA PHE A 26 -6.58 -2.39 -3.96
C PHE A 26 -6.67 -0.89 -4.24
N SER A 27 -6.96 -0.51 -5.49
CA SER A 27 -7.11 0.90 -5.88
C SER A 27 -8.28 1.57 -5.14
N PHE A 28 -9.39 0.86 -4.97
CA PHE A 28 -10.54 1.32 -4.17
C PHE A 28 -10.15 1.59 -2.71
N GLY A 29 -9.35 0.71 -2.09
CA GLY A 29 -8.86 0.90 -0.74
C GLY A 29 -8.08 2.20 -0.55
N VAL A 30 -7.24 2.54 -1.54
CA VAL A 30 -6.51 3.81 -1.55
C VAL A 30 -7.48 5.00 -1.62
N VAL A 31 -8.49 4.93 -2.48
CA VAL A 31 -9.51 5.99 -2.61
C VAL A 31 -10.34 6.14 -1.33
N ALA A 32 -10.71 5.03 -0.68
CA ALA A 32 -11.44 5.07 0.59
C ALA A 32 -10.65 5.83 1.68
N LEU A 33 -9.34 5.58 1.75
CA LEU A 33 -8.44 6.30 2.66
C LEU A 33 -8.26 7.76 2.27
N GLU A 34 -8.13 8.06 0.98
CA GLU A 34 -8.04 9.43 0.47
C GLU A 34 -9.30 10.25 0.81
N ILE A 35 -10.48 9.64 0.68
CA ILE A 35 -11.76 10.26 1.06
C ILE A 35 -11.80 10.54 2.57
N ALA A 36 -11.46 9.55 3.40
CA ALA A 36 -11.52 9.69 4.86
C ALA A 36 -10.50 10.71 5.39
N CYS A 37 -9.30 10.74 4.81
CA CYS A 37 -8.20 11.57 5.29
C CYS A 37 -8.11 12.93 4.60
N GLY A 38 -8.78 13.11 3.46
CA GLY A 38 -8.70 14.34 2.66
C GLY A 38 -7.31 14.60 2.05
N ARG A 39 -6.49 13.56 1.92
CA ARG A 39 -5.07 13.62 1.55
C ARG A 39 -4.80 12.77 0.30
N LYS A 40 -3.92 13.26 -0.57
CA LYS A 40 -3.45 12.49 -1.73
C LYS A 40 -2.73 11.22 -1.28
N PRO A 41 -2.80 10.11 -2.03
CA PRO A 41 -2.11 8.87 -1.66
C PRO A 41 -0.59 9.01 -1.55
N ILE A 42 -0.03 9.91 -2.36
CA ILE A 42 1.36 10.35 -2.30
C ILE A 42 1.38 11.87 -2.21
N ASP A 43 1.92 12.39 -1.12
CA ASP A 43 2.11 13.82 -0.89
C ASP A 43 3.56 14.13 -0.52
N TYR A 44 4.34 14.56 -1.51
CA TYR A 44 5.76 14.90 -1.32
C TYR A 44 6.00 16.14 -0.45
N ASN A 45 4.96 16.94 -0.17
CA ASN A 45 5.08 18.10 0.72
C ASN A 45 4.86 17.74 2.20
N ALA A 46 4.36 16.53 2.49
CA ALA A 46 4.20 16.04 3.85
C ALA A 46 5.55 15.61 4.46
N GLN A 47 5.55 15.42 5.78
CA GLN A 47 6.68 14.78 6.49
C GLN A 47 6.98 13.41 5.87
N GLU A 48 8.26 13.00 5.85
CA GLU A 48 8.72 11.78 5.20
C GLU A 48 7.89 10.53 5.60
N SER A 49 7.64 10.35 6.90
CA SER A 49 6.83 9.25 7.44
C SER A 49 5.34 9.31 7.05
N GLN A 50 4.88 10.43 6.51
CA GLN A 50 3.49 10.68 6.14
C GLN A 50 3.29 10.86 4.63
N GLN A 51 4.36 10.77 3.82
CA GLN A 51 4.23 10.99 2.37
C GLN A 51 3.35 9.93 1.70
N ARG A 52 3.36 8.70 2.23
CA ARG A 52 2.58 7.58 1.72
C ARG A 52 1.37 7.36 2.64
N LEU A 53 0.19 7.73 2.14
CA LEU A 53 -1.03 7.74 2.93
C LEU A 53 -1.31 6.39 3.60
N VAL A 54 -1.24 5.30 2.83
CA VAL A 54 -1.55 3.95 3.31
C VAL A 54 -0.64 3.54 4.48
N GLU A 55 0.66 3.79 4.36
CA GLU A 55 1.65 3.39 5.38
C GLU A 55 1.41 4.16 6.67
N TRP A 56 1.23 5.48 6.55
CA TRP A 56 0.93 6.35 7.68
C TRP A 56 -0.38 5.98 8.40
N VAL A 57 -1.46 5.71 7.65
CA VAL A 57 -2.73 5.29 8.26
C VAL A 57 -2.60 3.91 8.92
N TRP A 58 -1.81 2.99 8.36
CA TRP A 58 -1.57 1.69 9.00
C TRP A 58 -0.81 1.83 10.32
N GLU A 59 0.16 2.74 10.41
CA GLU A 59 0.87 3.04 11.67
C GLU A 59 -0.09 3.58 12.75
N LEU A 60 -1.00 4.48 12.36
CA LEU A 60 -2.03 5.00 13.26
C LEU A 60 -3.03 3.92 13.68
N TYR A 61 -3.43 3.04 12.76
CA TYR A 61 -4.24 1.86 13.09
C TYR A 61 -3.53 0.97 14.14
N GLY A 62 -2.26 0.64 13.91
CA GLY A 62 -1.46 -0.21 14.80
C GLY A 62 -1.21 0.39 16.18
N THR A 63 -1.26 1.71 16.32
CA THR A 63 -1.09 2.44 17.58
C THR A 63 -2.40 2.85 18.25
N GLY A 64 -3.56 2.49 17.65
CA GLY A 64 -4.88 2.82 18.19
C GLY A 64 -5.27 4.29 18.03
N LYS A 65 -4.63 5.01 17.10
CA LYS A 65 -4.79 6.46 16.84
C LYS A 65 -5.40 6.74 15.47
N LEU A 66 -6.25 5.85 14.98
CA LEU A 66 -6.77 5.90 13.60
C LEU A 66 -7.46 7.25 13.29
N LEU A 67 -8.19 7.81 14.26
CA LEU A 67 -8.90 9.09 14.09
C LEU A 67 -7.97 10.29 13.86
N ASP A 68 -6.69 10.21 14.23
CA ASP A 68 -5.72 11.28 13.97
C ASP A 68 -5.47 11.48 12.46
N ALA A 69 -5.87 10.52 11.63
CA ALA A 69 -5.76 10.63 10.17
C ALA A 69 -6.97 11.26 9.47
N VAL A 70 -8.09 11.45 10.17
CA VAL A 70 -9.34 11.97 9.58
C VAL A 70 -9.12 13.38 9.04
N ASP A 71 -9.77 13.69 7.91
CA ASP A 71 -9.70 15.01 7.31
C ASP A 71 -10.10 16.10 8.32
N PRO A 72 -9.18 17.01 8.69
CA PRO A 72 -9.47 18.06 9.66
C PRO A 72 -10.56 19.03 9.20
N ARG A 73 -10.86 19.08 7.89
CA ARG A 73 -11.94 19.91 7.33
C ARG A 73 -13.33 19.39 7.68
N LEU A 74 -13.47 18.13 8.10
CA LEU A 74 -14.74 17.56 8.56
C LEU A 74 -15.13 18.07 9.95
N GLY A 75 -14.19 18.58 10.76
CA GLY A 75 -14.50 19.12 12.09
C GLY A 75 -15.17 18.07 12.99
N SER A 76 -16.42 18.32 13.37
CA SER A 76 -17.28 17.39 14.13
C SER A 76 -18.44 16.82 13.29
N ASP A 77 -18.44 17.05 11.98
CA ASP A 77 -19.54 16.69 11.07
C ASP A 77 -19.36 15.29 10.47
N PHE A 78 -19.05 14.30 11.30
CA PHE A 78 -18.96 12.89 10.89
C PHE A 78 -19.26 11.95 12.05
N GLU A 79 -19.73 10.75 11.74
CA GLU A 79 -19.88 9.67 12.71
C GLU A 79 -18.56 8.91 12.83
N GLU A 80 -18.01 8.83 14.06
CA GLU A 80 -16.67 8.25 14.28
C GLU A 80 -16.61 6.77 13.89
N GLU A 81 -17.67 6.02 14.14
CA GLU A 81 -17.69 4.59 13.85
C GLU A 81 -17.75 4.34 12.34
N GLU A 82 -18.51 5.14 11.59
CA GLU A 82 -18.59 5.02 10.13
C GLU A 82 -17.25 5.35 9.45
N ILE A 83 -16.55 6.39 9.92
CA ILE A 83 -15.25 6.75 9.32
C ILE A 83 -14.18 5.72 9.68
N LYS A 84 -14.15 5.22 10.92
CA LYS A 84 -13.24 4.13 11.32
C LYS A 84 -13.48 2.90 10.46
N GLN A 85 -14.74 2.54 10.25
CA GLN A 85 -15.13 1.41 9.42
C GLN A 85 -14.66 1.59 7.97
N LEU A 86 -14.88 2.76 7.37
CA LEU A 86 -14.38 3.07 6.02
C LEU A 86 -12.85 2.94 5.94
N MET A 87 -12.14 3.46 6.94
CA MET A 87 -10.68 3.41 6.99
C MET A 87 -10.14 1.99 7.16
N ILE A 88 -10.74 1.17 8.04
CA ILE A 88 -10.34 -0.22 8.23
C ILE A 88 -10.60 -1.05 6.97
N ILE A 89 -11.73 -0.80 6.27
CA ILE A 89 -11.98 -1.39 4.95
C ILE A 89 -10.90 -0.97 3.95
N GLY A 90 -10.54 0.32 3.94
CA GLY A 90 -9.46 0.86 3.13
C GLY A 90 -8.16 0.09 3.34
N LEU A 91 -7.74 -0.12 4.60
CA LEU A 91 -6.56 -0.91 4.97
C LEU A 91 -6.69 -2.39 4.58
N TRP A 92 -7.85 -3.01 4.77
CA TRP A 92 -8.08 -4.42 4.42
C TRP A 92 -7.85 -4.68 2.92
N CYS A 93 -8.26 -3.74 2.07
CA CYS A 93 -8.04 -3.78 0.63
C CYS A 93 -6.56 -3.70 0.22
N GLN A 94 -5.67 -3.19 1.08
CA GLN A 94 -4.25 -2.99 0.80
C GLN A 94 -3.38 -4.24 1.03
N HIS A 95 -3.98 -5.41 1.31
CA HIS A 95 -3.20 -6.61 1.56
C HIS A 95 -2.32 -6.98 0.35
N PRO A 96 -1.02 -7.27 0.52
CA PRO A 96 -0.12 -7.56 -0.60
C PRO A 96 -0.49 -8.85 -1.34
N ASP A 97 -0.93 -9.88 -0.62
CA ASP A 97 -1.51 -11.09 -1.22
C ASP A 97 -2.95 -10.81 -1.70
N LEU A 98 -3.19 -11.00 -3.00
CA LEU A 98 -4.47 -10.84 -3.67
C LEU A 98 -5.58 -11.69 -3.02
N LYS A 99 -5.26 -12.89 -2.53
CA LYS A 99 -6.24 -13.84 -1.98
C LYS A 99 -6.78 -13.42 -0.62
N LEU A 100 -6.04 -12.53 0.06
CA LEU A 100 -6.39 -12.04 1.39
C LEU A 100 -7.10 -10.67 1.34
N ARG A 101 -7.18 -10.06 0.15
CA ARG A 101 -8.03 -8.88 -0.08
C ARG A 101 -9.51 -9.30 -0.07
N PRO A 102 -10.41 -8.44 0.41
CA PRO A 102 -11.83 -8.69 0.32
C PRO A 102 -12.32 -8.66 -1.12
N THR A 103 -13.43 -9.33 -1.39
CA THR A 103 -14.21 -9.06 -2.59
C THR A 103 -14.99 -7.75 -2.44
N MET A 104 -15.30 -7.07 -3.55
CA MET A 104 -16.15 -5.88 -3.50
C MET A 104 -17.54 -6.14 -2.88
N ARG A 105 -18.05 -7.37 -2.99
CA ARG A 105 -19.29 -7.76 -2.31
C ARG A 105 -19.12 -7.71 -0.79
N GLN A 106 -18.04 -8.27 -0.26
CA GLN A 106 -17.74 -8.22 1.17
C GLN A 106 -17.54 -6.78 1.65
N VAL A 107 -16.83 -5.95 0.86
CA VAL A 107 -16.67 -4.52 1.14
C VAL A 107 -18.03 -3.84 1.31
N ILE A 108 -18.96 -4.04 0.37
CA ILE A 108 -20.31 -3.43 0.43
C ILE A 108 -21.09 -3.95 1.64
N GLN A 109 -21.02 -5.26 1.93
CA GLN A 109 -21.70 -5.83 3.10
C GLN A 109 -21.20 -5.22 4.40
N VAL A 110 -19.89 -5.03 4.55
CA VAL A 110 -19.35 -4.36 5.72
C VAL A 110 -19.79 -2.90 5.72
N LEU A 111 -19.69 -2.15 4.62
CA LEU A 111 -20.14 -0.74 4.54
C LEU A 111 -21.61 -0.55 4.95
N ASN A 112 -22.49 -1.48 4.55
CA ASN A 112 -23.90 -1.45 4.92
C ASN A 112 -24.19 -1.96 6.35
N SER A 113 -23.15 -2.27 7.14
CA SER A 113 -23.27 -2.88 8.47
C SER A 113 -23.98 -4.25 8.46
N GLU A 114 -23.96 -4.95 7.34
CA GLU A 114 -24.51 -6.31 7.17
C GLU A 114 -23.51 -7.40 7.59
N ALA A 115 -22.24 -7.05 7.77
CA ALA A 115 -21.16 -7.95 8.18
C ALA A 115 -20.18 -7.24 9.12
N SER A 116 -19.46 -8.01 9.94
CA SER A 116 -18.45 -7.48 10.86
C SER A 116 -17.15 -7.10 10.14
N LEU A 117 -16.48 -6.06 10.64
CA LEU A 117 -15.13 -5.69 10.20
C LEU A 117 -14.11 -6.82 10.43
N PRO A 118 -13.09 -6.95 9.56
CA PRO A 118 -11.96 -7.84 9.81
C PRO A 118 -11.09 -7.30 10.96
N VAL A 119 -10.43 -8.20 11.68
CA VAL A 119 -9.32 -7.82 12.56
C VAL A 119 -8.04 -7.87 11.74
N LEU A 120 -7.40 -6.71 11.54
CA LEU A 120 -6.16 -6.60 10.80
C LEU A 120 -4.95 -6.72 11.73
N SER A 121 -3.80 -7.09 11.16
CA SER A 121 -2.52 -7.04 11.87
C SER A 121 -2.15 -5.59 12.22
N SER A 122 -1.65 -5.36 13.43
CA SER A 122 -1.14 -4.05 13.89
C SER A 122 0.07 -3.55 13.08
N LYS A 123 0.71 -4.41 12.29
CA LYS A 123 1.78 -4.03 11.34
C LYS A 123 1.36 -4.32 9.92
N MET A 124 1.69 -3.41 9.01
CA MET A 124 1.42 -3.57 7.59
C MET A 124 2.14 -4.81 7.07
N PRO A 125 1.43 -5.75 6.41
CA PRO A 125 2.07 -6.87 5.76
C PRO A 125 2.93 -6.36 4.61
N VAL A 126 4.21 -6.74 4.61
CA VAL A 126 5.12 -6.43 3.51
C VAL A 126 4.96 -7.50 2.45
N ALA A 127 4.82 -7.08 1.19
CA ALA A 127 4.86 -8.01 0.08
C ALA A 127 6.22 -8.74 0.09
N SER A 128 6.21 -10.05 0.32
CA SER A 128 7.37 -10.89 0.12
C SER A 128 7.56 -11.10 -1.38
N TYR A 129 8.04 -10.08 -2.10
CA TYR A 129 8.64 -10.38 -3.40
C TYR A 129 9.91 -11.14 -3.09
N SER A 130 9.93 -12.44 -3.37
CA SER A 130 11.20 -13.09 -3.64
C SER A 130 11.83 -12.26 -4.75
N THR A 131 12.89 -11.52 -4.43
CA THR A 131 13.77 -11.04 -5.48
C THR A 131 14.12 -12.28 -6.28
N PRO A 132 13.85 -12.34 -7.60
CA PRO A 132 14.52 -13.34 -8.40
C PRO A 132 16.00 -13.14 -8.09
N SER A 133 16.64 -14.15 -7.49
CA SER A 133 18.09 -14.19 -7.43
C SER A 133 18.52 -13.98 -8.88
N MET A 134 18.99 -12.78 -9.20
CA MET A 134 19.77 -12.56 -10.41
C MET A 134 20.91 -13.55 -10.27
N PRO A 135 21.00 -14.59 -11.11
CA PRO A 135 22.15 -15.46 -11.06
C PRO A 135 23.34 -14.55 -11.38
N LEU A 136 24.25 -14.41 -10.41
CA LEU A 136 25.56 -13.84 -10.62
C LEU A 136 26.24 -14.72 -11.68
N LEU A 137 26.11 -14.34 -12.95
CA LEU A 137 26.94 -14.88 -14.01
C LEU A 137 28.37 -14.35 -13.78
N PHE A 138 29.10 -15.05 -12.90
CA PHE A 138 30.55 -14.98 -12.81
C PHE A 138 31.17 -15.63 -14.06
N GLY A 139 32.18 -14.98 -14.66
CA GLY A 139 32.94 -15.59 -15.77
C GLY A 139 34.01 -14.71 -16.40
N VAL A 140 35.08 -14.49 -15.65
CA VAL A 140 36.40 -13.87 -15.95
C VAL A 140 36.99 -14.03 -17.37
N ALA A 141 37.75 -13.02 -17.82
CA ALA A 141 39.00 -13.22 -18.57
C ALA A 141 39.94 -12.02 -18.38
N SER A 142 41.06 -12.29 -17.70
CA SER A 142 42.24 -11.43 -17.57
C SER A 142 43.03 -11.42 -18.87
N LEU A 143 43.58 -10.27 -19.29
CA LEU A 143 44.87 -10.24 -20.00
C LEU A 143 45.69 -9.03 -19.54
N ALA A 144 46.84 -9.39 -18.97
CA ALA A 144 47.90 -8.55 -18.47
C ALA A 144 48.73 -7.89 -19.59
N GLN A 145 49.46 -6.85 -19.22
CA GLN A 145 50.82 -6.46 -19.65
C GLN A 145 51.22 -5.30 -18.72
N ASN A 146 51.76 -5.54 -17.52
CA ASN A 146 53.12 -5.94 -17.16
C ASN A 146 54.22 -5.04 -17.74
N GLN A 147 54.81 -4.17 -16.91
CA GLN A 147 56.27 -4.05 -16.73
C GLN A 147 56.61 -3.00 -15.64
N SER A 148 57.19 -3.48 -14.53
CA SER A 148 58.06 -2.72 -13.60
C SER A 148 59.49 -2.63 -14.21
N PRO A 149 60.54 -2.09 -13.53
CA PRO A 149 60.62 -1.28 -12.31
C PRO A 149 61.56 -0.03 -12.47
N GLU A 150 61.85 0.61 -11.33
CA GLU A 150 63.03 1.43 -11.00
C GLU A 150 62.96 2.97 -11.11
N GLN A 151 63.24 3.56 -9.94
CA GLN A 151 63.51 4.95 -9.54
C GLN A 151 62.31 5.87 -9.32
#